data_AF-A0A1G1BYZ7-F1
#
_entry.id   AF-A0A1G1BYZ7-F1
#
_cell.length_a   1.000
_cell.length_b   1.000
_cell.length_c   1.000
_cell.angle_alpha   90.00
_cell.angle_beta   90.00
_cell.angle_gamma   90.00
#
_symmetry.space_group_name_H-M   'P 1'
#
loop_
_entity.id
_entity.type
_entity.pdbx_description
1 polymer ?
#
loop_
_entity_poly.entity_id
_entity_poly.type
_entity_poly.pdbx_seq_one_letter_code
_entity_poly.pdbx_strand_id
1 'polypeptide(L)'
;MKSYMQPAEHHAAVQRALHLGRSGEAAALPELVELLRLPSNEVQRLAASAIGKLAGFGADSVAAVAALAPLAREARHPQTQQYAIRALKAYGAAGLAHVHDLRDVARNPAQRDYVRAAAKTTADAIEQAAQDAAADVRHRCQRCNAPITADEYARSQQAFQRRFCDRCFDEVFLERRNFETQVELSKTVEARDGTVVQSEGERRIAELAGGARRGVPLRRQVPDHCGVPDTARLLPA
;
A
#
# COMPACT_ATOMS: atom_id res chain seq x y z
N MET A 1 27.70 3.02 -19.64
CA MET A 1 27.58 1.55 -19.59
C MET A 1 26.28 1.21 -18.88
N LYS A 2 25.27 0.66 -19.57
CA LYS A 2 24.06 0.15 -18.88
C LYS A 2 24.51 -1.09 -18.12
N SER A 3 24.62 -0.99 -16.79
CA SER A 3 24.93 -2.15 -15.96
C SER A 3 23.72 -3.09 -16.05
N TYR A 4 23.83 -4.11 -16.90
CA TYR A 4 22.82 -5.15 -17.01
C TYR A 4 23.14 -6.20 -15.95
N MET A 5 22.24 -6.30 -14.96
CA MET A 5 22.23 -7.39 -13.99
C MET A 5 21.96 -8.71 -14.73
N GLN A 6 22.67 -9.78 -14.37
CA GLN A 6 22.42 -11.09 -15.00
C GLN A 6 21.01 -11.59 -14.65
N PRO A 7 20.32 -12.33 -15.54
CA PRO A 7 18.95 -12.79 -15.28
C PRO A 7 18.79 -13.58 -13.98
N ALA A 8 19.78 -14.43 -13.65
CA ALA A 8 19.76 -15.20 -12.41
C ALA A 8 19.92 -14.32 -11.15
N GLU A 9 20.85 -13.35 -11.19
CA GLU A 9 21.06 -12.37 -10.11
C GLU A 9 19.82 -11.49 -9.92
N HIS A 10 19.21 -11.06 -11.02
CA HIS A 10 17.98 -10.29 -11.03
C HIS A 10 16.84 -11.07 -10.37
N HIS A 11 16.65 -12.32 -10.78
CA HIS A 11 15.62 -13.18 -10.20
C HIS A 11 15.85 -13.41 -8.71
N ALA A 12 17.09 -13.69 -8.30
CA ALA A 12 17.45 -13.86 -6.89
C ALA A 12 17.17 -12.59 -6.07
N ALA A 13 17.54 -11.42 -6.58
CA ALA A 13 17.29 -10.13 -5.93
C ALA A 13 15.78 -9.84 -5.78
N VAL A 14 14.98 -10.14 -6.80
CA VAL A 14 13.51 -10.04 -6.74
C VAL A 14 12.95 -10.94 -5.65
N GLN A 15 13.34 -12.23 -5.63
CA GLN A 15 12.87 -13.16 -4.60
C GLN A 15 13.29 -12.72 -3.20
N ARG A 16 14.52 -12.20 -3.05
CA ARG A 16 15.02 -11.72 -1.77
C ARG A 16 14.24 -10.51 -1.26
N ALA A 17 13.98 -9.52 -2.10
CA ALA A 17 13.15 -8.35 -1.74
C ALA A 17 11.75 -8.78 -1.27
N LEU A 18 11.12 -9.73 -1.98
CA LEU A 18 9.81 -10.27 -1.62
C LEU A 18 9.82 -11.04 -0.31
N HIS A 19 10.86 -11.87 -0.08
CA HIS A 19 11.03 -12.61 1.16
C HIS A 19 11.19 -11.67 2.36
N LEU A 20 12.12 -10.72 2.29
CA LEU A 20 12.37 -9.74 3.34
C LEU A 20 11.12 -8.92 3.67
N GLY A 21 10.41 -8.42 2.65
CA GLY A 21 9.16 -7.68 2.86
C GLY A 21 8.00 -8.51 3.40
N ARG A 22 8.05 -9.84 3.32
CA ARG A 22 7.06 -10.76 3.90
C ARG A 22 7.41 -11.19 5.32
N SER A 23 8.69 -11.17 5.70
CA SER A 23 9.13 -11.52 7.05
C SER A 23 8.54 -10.59 8.11
N GLY A 24 8.36 -9.30 7.79
CA GLY A 24 7.99 -8.29 8.77
C GLY A 24 9.10 -8.01 9.79
N GLU A 25 10.33 -8.46 9.55
CA GLU A 25 11.44 -8.26 10.47
C GLU A 25 12.08 -6.89 10.25
N ALA A 26 12.02 -6.01 11.25
CA ALA A 26 12.68 -4.70 11.19
C ALA A 26 14.19 -4.79 10.88
N ALA A 27 14.84 -5.86 11.34
CA ALA A 27 16.25 -6.16 11.08
C ALA A 27 16.58 -6.37 9.58
N ALA A 28 15.58 -6.58 8.72
CA ALA A 28 15.76 -6.69 7.28
C ALA A 28 16.06 -5.35 6.58
N LEU A 29 15.90 -4.22 7.28
CA LEU A 29 16.06 -2.89 6.69
C LEU A 29 17.41 -2.68 6.00
N PRO A 30 18.59 -2.97 6.61
CA PRO A 30 19.88 -2.74 5.96
C PRO A 30 20.02 -3.49 4.64
N GLU A 31 19.55 -4.73 4.57
CA GLU A 31 19.61 -5.52 3.34
C GLU A 31 18.68 -4.98 2.25
N LEU A 32 17.47 -4.55 2.63
CA LEU A 32 16.57 -3.88 1.69
C LEU A 32 17.18 -2.59 1.13
N VAL A 33 17.94 -1.85 1.94
CA VAL A 33 18.68 -0.66 1.49
C VAL A 33 19.77 -1.02 0.47
N GLU A 34 20.47 -2.13 0.63
CA GLU A 34 21.41 -2.62 -0.39
C GLU A 34 20.69 -2.94 -1.71
N LEU A 35 19.50 -3.55 -1.65
CA LEU A 35 18.70 -3.86 -2.83
C LEU A 35 18.25 -2.61 -3.60
N LEU A 36 18.06 -1.46 -2.93
CA LEU A 36 17.76 -0.18 -3.60
C LEU A 36 18.92 0.32 -4.48
N ARG A 37 20.16 -0.11 -4.23
CA ARG A 37 21.34 0.31 -5.00
C ARG A 37 21.51 -0.47 -6.30
N LEU A 38 20.80 -1.58 -6.45
CA LEU A 38 20.89 -2.43 -7.63
C LEU A 38 20.32 -1.74 -8.87
N PRO A 39 20.88 -1.98 -10.08
CA PRO A 39 20.50 -1.29 -11.30
C PRO A 39 19.18 -1.83 -11.92
N SER A 40 18.27 -2.40 -11.12
CA SER A 40 16.96 -2.87 -11.58
C SER A 40 15.83 -2.06 -10.98
N ASN A 41 15.03 -1.43 -11.84
CA ASN A 41 13.85 -0.66 -11.42
C ASN A 41 12.82 -1.55 -10.69
N GLU A 42 12.71 -2.83 -11.08
CA GLU A 42 11.81 -3.79 -10.44
C GLU A 42 12.27 -4.12 -9.02
N VAL A 43 13.56 -4.44 -8.85
CA VAL A 43 14.15 -4.71 -7.53
C VAL A 43 14.03 -3.49 -6.63
N GLN A 44 14.38 -2.30 -7.13
CA GLN A 44 14.24 -1.05 -6.38
C GLN A 44 12.79 -0.79 -5.94
N ARG A 45 11.82 -1.01 -6.82
CA ARG A 45 10.39 -0.83 -6.51
C ARG A 45 9.94 -1.82 -5.42
N LEU A 46 10.33 -3.08 -5.52
CA LEU A 46 9.99 -4.11 -4.53
C LEU A 46 10.65 -3.84 -3.18
N ALA A 47 11.92 -3.46 -3.16
CA ALA A 47 12.63 -3.10 -1.95
C ALA A 47 12.03 -1.84 -1.29
N ALA A 48 11.71 -0.79 -2.06
CA ALA A 48 11.03 0.40 -1.53
C ALA A 48 9.65 0.04 -0.93
N SER A 49 8.89 -0.83 -1.60
CA SER A 49 7.62 -1.33 -1.07
C SER A 49 7.80 -2.11 0.23
N ALA A 50 8.84 -2.93 0.33
CA ALA A 50 9.14 -3.73 1.52
C ALA A 50 9.54 -2.82 2.69
N ILE A 51 10.41 -1.84 2.46
CA ILE A 51 10.81 -0.85 3.48
C ILE A 51 9.57 -0.13 4.02
N GLY A 52 8.68 0.36 3.16
CA GLY A 52 7.44 1.01 3.61
C GLY A 52 6.53 0.11 4.47
N LYS A 53 6.55 -1.22 4.28
CA LYS A 53 5.83 -2.16 5.16
C LYS A 53 6.50 -2.29 6.53
N LEU A 54 7.83 -2.25 6.58
CA LEU A 54 8.60 -2.39 7.83
C LEU A 54 8.36 -1.24 8.82
N ALA A 55 7.81 -0.10 8.39
CA ALA A 55 7.36 0.96 9.28
C ALA A 55 6.41 0.43 10.38
N GLY A 56 5.47 -0.46 10.03
CA GLY A 56 4.54 -1.07 11.00
C GLY A 56 5.21 -2.05 11.97
N PHE A 57 6.44 -2.46 11.69
CA PHE A 57 7.21 -3.44 12.47
C PHE A 57 8.36 -2.80 13.27
N GLY A 58 8.42 -1.47 13.36
CA GLY A 58 9.41 -0.77 14.17
C GLY A 58 10.80 -0.68 13.52
N ALA A 59 10.88 -0.71 12.19
CA ALA A 59 12.14 -0.41 11.51
C ALA A 59 12.58 1.05 11.74
N ASP A 60 13.89 1.26 11.86
CA ASP A 60 14.48 2.58 12.06
C ASP A 60 14.00 3.57 10.99
N SER A 61 13.22 4.56 11.44
CA SER A 61 12.58 5.54 10.59
C SER A 61 13.59 6.49 9.94
N VAL A 62 14.66 6.86 10.64
CA VAL A 62 15.71 7.75 10.12
C VAL A 62 16.46 7.05 9.00
N ALA A 63 16.90 5.82 9.23
CA ALA A 63 17.62 5.04 8.23
C ALA A 63 16.75 4.73 6.99
N ALA A 64 15.47 4.40 7.20
CA ALA A 64 14.55 4.12 6.11
C ALA A 64 14.25 5.37 5.26
N VAL A 65 13.98 6.52 5.90
CA VAL A 65 13.74 7.78 5.19
C VAL A 65 14.98 8.20 4.40
N ALA A 66 16.17 8.12 5.00
CA ALA A 66 17.42 8.44 4.32
C ALA A 66 17.66 7.59 3.07
N ALA A 67 17.26 6.31 3.09
CA ALA A 67 17.38 5.41 1.95
C ALA A 67 16.32 5.66 0.86
N LEU A 68 15.09 6.03 1.25
CA LEU A 68 13.97 6.23 0.33
C LEU A 68 13.99 7.62 -0.36
N ALA A 69 14.45 8.66 0.34
CA ALA A 69 14.39 10.04 -0.15
C ALA A 69 15.06 10.28 -1.50
N PRO A 70 16.28 9.75 -1.79
CA PRO A 70 16.91 9.91 -3.10
C PRO A 70 16.07 9.32 -4.23
N LEU A 71 15.44 8.15 -4.01
CA LEU A 71 14.57 7.53 -5.01
C LEU A 71 13.26 8.30 -5.17
N ALA A 72 12.70 8.83 -4.09
CA ALA A 72 11.48 9.64 -4.14
C ALA A 72 11.67 10.92 -4.98
N ARG A 73 12.88 11.51 -4.94
CA ARG A 73 13.22 12.71 -5.68
C ARG A 73 13.63 12.44 -7.13
N GLU A 74 14.50 11.45 -7.35
CA GLU A 74 15.29 11.33 -8.60
C GLU A 74 15.32 9.93 -9.20
N ALA A 75 14.47 8.98 -8.77
CA ALA A 75 14.48 7.65 -9.36
C ALA A 75 14.23 7.70 -10.89
N ARG A 76 15.10 7.00 -11.63
CA ARG A 76 15.07 6.95 -13.11
C ARG A 76 13.74 6.49 -13.68
N HIS A 77 13.06 5.58 -12.98
CA HIS A 77 11.80 5.01 -13.42
C HIS A 77 10.63 5.57 -12.60
N PRO A 78 9.59 6.16 -13.23
CA PRO A 78 8.48 6.79 -12.52
C PRO A 78 7.74 5.88 -11.53
N GLN A 79 7.63 4.57 -11.80
CA GLN A 79 7.02 3.65 -10.82
C GLN A 79 7.92 3.44 -9.59
N THR A 80 9.24 3.37 -9.76
CA THR A 80 10.17 3.27 -8.63
C THR A 80 10.06 4.52 -7.76
N GLN A 81 10.01 5.69 -8.40
CA GLN A 81 9.79 6.97 -7.72
C GLN A 81 8.48 6.98 -6.93
N GLN A 82 7.36 6.56 -7.55
CA GLN A 82 6.06 6.50 -6.89
C GLN A 82 6.08 5.60 -5.65
N TYR A 83 6.73 4.44 -5.71
CA TYR A 83 6.79 3.51 -4.58
C TYR A 83 7.66 4.05 -3.45
N ALA A 84 8.78 4.70 -3.76
CA ALA A 84 9.60 5.37 -2.75
C ALA A 84 8.82 6.50 -2.05
N ILE A 85 8.12 7.33 -2.82
CA ILE A 85 7.23 8.38 -2.29
C ILE A 85 6.16 7.76 -1.36
N ARG A 86 5.45 6.72 -1.82
CA ARG A 86 4.42 6.07 -1.00
C ARG A 86 4.99 5.41 0.26
N ALA A 87 6.20 4.89 0.21
CA ALA A 87 6.88 4.32 1.37
C ALA A 87 7.24 5.38 2.40
N LEU A 88 7.68 6.58 1.98
CA LEU A 88 7.93 7.71 2.90
C LEU A 88 6.69 8.08 3.73
N LYS A 89 5.49 7.98 3.15
CA LYS A 89 4.23 8.22 3.88
C LYS A 89 4.11 7.35 5.14
N ALA A 90 4.60 6.11 5.11
CA ALA A 90 4.49 5.18 6.23
C ALA A 90 5.36 5.57 7.44
N TYR A 91 6.38 6.39 7.23
CA TYR A 91 7.29 6.86 8.28
C TYR A 91 6.89 8.24 8.87
N GLY A 92 5.75 8.79 8.44
CA GLY A 92 5.14 9.96 9.06
C GLY A 92 6.09 11.15 9.23
N ALA A 93 6.15 11.70 10.45
CA ALA A 93 6.93 12.90 10.79
C ALA A 93 8.44 12.77 10.52
N ALA A 94 9.00 11.55 10.47
CA ALA A 94 10.41 11.36 10.14
C ALA A 94 10.75 11.84 8.72
N GLY A 95 9.77 11.88 7.81
CA GLY A 95 9.93 12.39 6.45
C GLY A 95 9.89 13.92 6.32
N LEU A 96 9.72 14.67 7.41
CA LEU A 96 9.45 16.11 7.37
C LEU A 96 10.51 16.91 6.59
N ALA A 97 11.78 16.54 6.73
CA ALA A 97 12.89 17.18 6.02
C ALA A 97 12.78 17.10 4.48
N HIS A 98 12.00 16.17 3.95
CA HIS A 98 11.85 15.93 2.50
C HIS A 98 10.53 16.43 1.93
N VAL A 99 9.71 17.11 2.72
CA VAL A 99 8.42 17.67 2.24
C VAL A 99 8.65 18.63 1.09
N HIS A 100 9.65 19.51 1.16
CA HIS A 100 9.97 20.44 0.08
C HIS A 100 10.25 19.71 -1.25
N ASP A 101 11.08 18.67 -1.21
CA ASP A 101 11.38 17.84 -2.39
C ASP A 101 10.12 17.19 -2.97
N LEU A 102 9.21 16.70 -2.12
CA LEU A 102 7.93 16.13 -2.55
C LEU A 102 7.01 17.19 -3.18
N ARG A 103 7.02 18.43 -2.68
CA ARG A 103 6.25 19.54 -3.28
C ARG A 103 6.82 19.92 -4.65
N ASP A 104 8.14 19.90 -4.82
CA ASP A 104 8.79 20.12 -6.11
C ASP A 104 8.40 19.03 -7.11
N VAL A 105 8.44 17.75 -6.71
CA VAL A 105 7.97 16.63 -7.54
C VAL A 105 6.49 16.78 -7.90
N ALA A 106 5.63 17.23 -6.98
CA ALA A 106 4.20 17.43 -7.23
C ALA A 106 3.90 18.54 -8.24
N ARG A 107 4.73 19.59 -8.26
CA ARG A 107 4.59 20.74 -9.16
C ARG A 107 5.27 20.55 -10.51
N ASN A 108 6.22 19.63 -10.61
CA ASN A 108 6.99 19.39 -11.83
C ASN A 108 6.10 18.81 -12.95
N PRO A 109 5.86 19.53 -14.06
CA PRO A 109 5.01 19.06 -15.16
C PRO A 109 5.66 17.95 -16.00
N ALA A 110 6.97 17.73 -15.89
CA ALA A 110 7.65 16.62 -16.56
C ALA A 110 7.39 15.27 -15.87
N GLN A 111 6.90 15.29 -14.63
CA GLN A 111 6.58 14.09 -13.89
C GLN A 111 5.24 13.50 -14.30
N ARG A 112 5.11 12.17 -14.21
CA ARG A 112 3.84 11.48 -14.47
C ARG A 112 2.79 11.91 -13.45
N ASP A 113 1.53 12.05 -13.88
CA ASP A 113 0.45 12.51 -13.00
C ASP A 113 0.30 11.67 -11.73
N TYR A 114 0.47 10.35 -11.83
CA TYR A 114 0.41 9.46 -10.67
C TYR A 114 1.59 9.63 -9.70
N VAL A 115 2.75 10.11 -10.17
CA VAL A 115 3.90 10.46 -9.32
C VAL A 115 3.61 11.79 -8.64
N ARG A 116 3.14 12.79 -9.39
CA ARG A 116 2.76 14.10 -8.85
C ARG A 116 1.68 14.01 -7.78
N ALA A 117 0.65 13.21 -8.03
CA ALA A 117 -0.43 12.96 -7.08
C ALA A 117 0.08 12.22 -5.83
N ALA A 118 0.93 11.20 -6.00
CA ALA A 118 1.55 10.51 -4.87
C ALA A 118 2.41 11.47 -4.04
N ALA A 119 3.20 12.34 -4.68
CA ALA A 119 4.05 13.30 -4.00
C ALA A 119 3.24 14.33 -3.21
N LYS A 120 2.19 14.90 -3.81
CA LYS A 120 1.27 15.84 -3.14
C LYS A 120 0.66 15.20 -1.88
N THR A 121 0.01 14.06 -2.06
CA THR A 121 -0.69 13.35 -0.97
C THR A 121 0.25 12.86 0.13
N THR A 122 1.48 12.52 -0.21
CA THR A 122 2.50 12.13 0.78
C THR A 122 3.01 13.34 1.55
N ALA A 123 3.28 14.45 0.87
CA ALA A 123 3.68 15.69 1.52
C ALA A 123 2.61 16.17 2.52
N ASP A 124 1.34 16.20 2.10
CA ASP A 124 0.20 16.55 2.97
C ASP A 124 0.16 15.63 4.22
N ALA A 125 0.37 14.32 4.04
CA ALA A 125 0.32 13.37 5.14
C ALA A 125 1.50 13.48 6.12
N ILE A 126 2.71 13.77 5.62
CA ILE A 126 3.91 13.98 6.46
C ILE A 126 3.78 15.27 7.26
N GLU A 127 3.33 16.36 6.63
CA GLU A 127 3.07 17.64 7.30
C GLU A 127 2.02 17.45 8.42
N GLN A 128 0.93 16.75 8.14
CA GLN A 128 -0.08 16.45 9.16
C GLN A 128 0.49 15.62 10.31
N ALA A 129 1.25 14.55 10.00
CA ALA A 129 1.87 13.72 11.04
C ALA A 129 2.87 14.51 11.91
N ALA A 130 3.60 15.45 11.32
CA ALA A 130 4.50 16.34 12.05
C ALA A 130 3.74 17.34 12.93
N GLN A 131 2.62 17.89 12.44
CA GLN A 131 1.74 18.75 13.24
C GLN A 131 1.13 18.00 14.42
N ASP A 132 0.61 16.79 14.19
CA ASP A 132 0.03 15.95 15.23
C ASP A 132 1.07 15.60 16.32
N ALA A 133 2.31 15.32 15.91
CA ALA A 133 3.43 15.09 16.83
C ALA A 133 3.83 16.35 17.62
N ALA A 134 3.85 17.52 16.97
CA ALA A 134 4.21 18.79 17.61
C ALA A 134 3.12 19.30 18.57
N ALA A 135 1.85 19.02 18.27
CA ALA A 135 0.71 19.44 19.07
C ALA A 135 0.45 18.56 20.31
N ASP A 136 1.33 17.57 20.61
CA ASP A 136 1.12 16.53 21.63
C ASP A 136 -0.31 15.99 21.58
N VAL A 137 -0.83 15.70 20.39
CA VAL A 137 -2.18 15.17 20.24
C VAL A 137 -2.19 13.78 20.86
N ARG A 138 -2.55 13.72 22.15
CA ARG A 138 -2.66 12.47 22.89
C ARG A 138 -3.88 11.71 22.40
N HIS A 139 -3.68 10.93 21.35
CA HIS A 139 -4.67 9.97 20.94
C HIS A 139 -4.86 8.93 22.07
N ARG A 140 -6.07 8.39 22.14
CA ARG A 140 -6.43 7.32 23.07
C ARG A 140 -6.94 6.12 22.30
N CYS A 141 -6.58 4.93 22.77
CA CYS A 141 -7.06 3.67 22.25
C CYS A 141 -8.59 3.61 22.38
N GLN A 142 -9.30 3.30 21.30
CA GLN A 142 -10.75 3.16 21.30
C GLN A 142 -11.25 1.98 22.16
N ARG A 143 -10.41 0.94 22.37
CA ARG A 143 -10.80 -0.27 23.12
C ARG A 143 -10.51 -0.16 24.61
N CYS A 144 -9.32 0.29 25.00
CA CYS A 144 -8.89 0.29 26.41
C CYS A 144 -8.63 1.70 26.99
N ASN A 145 -8.80 2.76 26.19
CA ASN A 145 -8.59 4.16 26.58
C ASN A 145 -7.16 4.53 27.05
N ALA A 146 -6.20 3.61 26.89
CA ALA A 146 -4.78 3.89 27.12
C ALA A 146 -4.31 5.03 26.19
N PRO A 147 -3.39 5.89 26.66
CA PRO A 147 -2.71 6.82 25.77
C PRO A 147 -1.96 6.02 24.69
N ILE A 148 -2.04 6.47 23.45
CA ILE A 148 -1.31 5.85 22.34
C ILE A 148 -0.30 6.84 21.80
N THR A 149 0.88 6.31 21.47
CA THR A 149 1.95 7.04 20.81
C THR A 149 1.56 7.40 19.36
N ALA A 150 2.30 8.33 18.76
CA ALA A 150 2.10 8.71 17.36
C ALA A 150 2.29 7.51 16.41
N ASP A 151 3.28 6.65 16.69
CA ASP A 151 3.55 5.44 15.89
C ASP A 151 2.42 4.41 16.00
N GLU A 152 1.90 4.18 17.22
CA GLU A 152 0.73 3.32 17.46
C GLU A 152 -0.50 3.83 16.70
N TYR A 153 -0.76 5.15 16.77
CA TYR A 153 -1.85 5.79 16.05
C TYR A 153 -1.70 5.63 14.52
N ALA A 154 -0.53 5.93 13.98
CA ALA A 154 -0.27 5.83 12.54
C ALA A 154 -0.48 4.39 12.03
N ARG A 155 0.09 3.40 12.73
CA ARG A 155 -0.04 1.98 12.41
C ARG A 155 -1.49 1.51 12.50
N SER A 156 -2.22 1.83 13.57
CA SER A 156 -3.59 1.38 13.75
C SER A 156 -4.54 2.01 12.73
N GLN A 157 -4.33 3.29 12.40
CA GLN A 157 -5.09 3.99 11.37
C GLN A 157 -4.85 3.39 9.98
N GLN A 158 -3.62 2.99 9.66
CA GLN A 158 -3.30 2.35 8.38
C GLN A 158 -3.95 0.97 8.22
N ALA A 159 -3.92 0.12 9.26
CA ALA A 159 -4.41 -1.25 9.18
C ALA A 159 -5.93 -1.39 9.35
N PHE A 160 -6.51 -0.59 10.24
CA PHE A 160 -7.90 -0.75 10.69
C PHE A 160 -8.75 0.51 10.53
N GLN A 161 -8.16 1.66 10.17
CA GLN A 161 -8.82 2.97 10.22
C GLN A 161 -9.44 3.26 11.60
N ARG A 162 -8.81 2.71 12.65
CA ARG A 162 -9.21 2.83 14.07
C ARG A 162 -7.97 3.13 14.92
N ARG A 163 -8.20 3.69 16.11
CA ARG A 163 -7.14 4.07 17.07
C ARG A 163 -6.94 2.96 18.10
N PHE A 164 -5.83 2.24 18.05
CA PHE A 164 -5.52 1.17 19.00
C PHE A 164 -4.11 1.35 19.58
N CYS A 165 -3.93 0.95 20.84
CA CYS A 165 -2.59 0.69 21.38
C CYS A 165 -2.09 -0.67 20.88
N ASP A 166 -0.81 -0.95 21.06
CA ASP A 166 -0.19 -2.19 20.53
C ASP A 166 -0.84 -3.46 21.03
N ARG A 167 -1.17 -3.53 22.31
CA ARG A 167 -1.90 -4.68 22.85
C ARG A 167 -3.22 -4.92 22.14
N CYS A 168 -4.03 -3.87 21.98
CA CYS A 168 -5.33 -4.00 21.33
C CYS A 168 -5.21 -4.20 19.81
N PHE A 169 -4.17 -3.66 19.19
CA PHE A 169 -3.83 -3.90 17.79
C PHE A 169 -3.52 -5.38 17.57
N ASP A 170 -2.63 -5.96 18.37
CA ASP A 170 -2.22 -7.36 18.26
C ASP A 170 -3.38 -8.32 18.51
N GLU A 171 -4.21 -8.05 19.52
CA GLU A 171 -5.42 -8.83 19.79
C GLU A 171 -6.35 -8.85 18.57
N VAL A 172 -6.69 -7.69 18.01
CA VAL A 172 -7.57 -7.58 16.84
C VAL A 172 -6.92 -8.19 15.59
N PHE A 173 -5.62 -8.02 15.42
CA PHE A 173 -4.87 -8.56 14.29
C PHE A 173 -4.83 -10.09 14.33
N LEU A 174 -4.57 -10.68 15.50
CA LEU A 174 -4.59 -12.12 15.74
C LEU A 174 -6.00 -12.69 15.57
N GLU A 175 -7.03 -12.04 16.13
CA GLU A 175 -8.43 -12.44 15.95
C GLU A 175 -8.79 -12.52 14.46
N ARG A 176 -8.43 -11.49 13.68
CA ARG A 176 -8.67 -11.47 12.23
C ARG A 176 -7.92 -12.59 11.50
N ARG A 177 -6.64 -12.80 11.80
CA ARG A 177 -5.84 -13.84 11.16
C ARG A 177 -6.34 -15.24 11.51
N ASN A 178 -6.75 -15.46 12.75
CA ASN A 178 -7.35 -16.71 13.20
C ASN A 178 -8.68 -16.96 12.48
N PHE A 179 -9.51 -15.93 12.32
CA PHE A 179 -10.74 -16.02 11.55
C PHE A 179 -10.49 -16.36 10.08
N GLU A 180 -9.55 -15.66 9.42
CA GLU A 180 -9.16 -15.95 8.03
C GLU A 180 -8.65 -17.41 7.90
N THR A 181 -7.87 -17.90 8.87
CA THR A 181 -7.40 -19.29 8.90
C THR A 181 -8.54 -20.29 9.09
N GLN A 182 -9.49 -20.02 10.00
CA GLN A 182 -10.66 -20.87 10.21
C GLN A 182 -11.57 -20.92 8.97
N VAL A 183 -11.73 -19.79 8.29
CA VAL A 183 -12.45 -19.69 7.01
C VAL A 183 -11.80 -20.62 5.99
N GLU A 184 -10.47 -20.55 5.83
CA GLU A 184 -9.75 -21.44 4.90
C GLU A 184 -9.88 -22.92 5.28
N LEU A 185 -9.71 -23.28 6.55
CA LEU A 185 -9.86 -24.68 7.02
C LEU A 185 -11.30 -25.21 6.86
N SER A 186 -12.30 -24.34 6.89
CA SER A 186 -13.71 -24.72 6.72
C SER A 186 -14.12 -24.90 5.26
N LYS A 187 -13.23 -24.58 4.30
CA LYS A 187 -13.47 -24.91 2.88
C LYS A 187 -13.36 -26.43 2.73
N THR A 188 -14.48 -27.09 2.51
CA THR A 188 -14.55 -28.55 2.35
C THR A 188 -15.27 -28.99 1.08
N VAL A 189 -15.91 -28.07 0.37
CA VAL A 189 -16.69 -28.36 -0.82
C VAL A 189 -15.81 -28.17 -2.06
N GLU A 190 -15.52 -29.24 -2.78
CA GLU A 190 -14.68 -29.18 -3.98
C GLU A 190 -15.52 -28.80 -5.21
N ALA A 191 -15.09 -27.77 -5.94
CA ALA A 191 -15.64 -27.39 -7.23
C ALA A 191 -15.00 -28.21 -8.36
N ARG A 192 -15.64 -28.23 -9.53
CA ARG A 192 -15.17 -29.01 -10.70
C ARG A 192 -13.74 -28.72 -11.16
N ASP A 193 -13.21 -27.54 -10.83
CA ASP A 193 -11.85 -27.12 -11.18
C ASP A 193 -10.82 -27.45 -10.09
N GLY A 194 -11.21 -28.17 -9.04
CA GLY A 194 -10.36 -28.53 -7.90
C GLY A 194 -10.26 -27.44 -6.82
N THR A 195 -10.96 -26.31 -6.98
CA THR A 195 -11.00 -25.27 -5.95
C THR A 195 -11.88 -25.71 -4.79
N VAL A 196 -11.39 -25.59 -3.56
CA VAL A 196 -12.19 -25.87 -2.36
C VAL A 196 -12.87 -24.57 -1.89
N VAL A 197 -14.18 -24.62 -1.65
CA VAL A 197 -15.02 -23.49 -1.25
C VAL A 197 -15.83 -23.82 0.02
N GLN A 198 -16.43 -22.80 0.64
CA GLN A 198 -17.06 -22.95 1.96
C GLN A 198 -18.51 -23.43 1.89
N SER A 199 -19.18 -23.22 0.76
CA SER A 199 -20.60 -23.54 0.62
C SER A 199 -20.98 -24.00 -0.78
N GLU A 200 -22.12 -24.68 -0.86
CA GLU A 200 -22.75 -25.08 -2.13
C GLU A 200 -23.09 -23.90 -3.05
N GLY A 201 -23.42 -22.74 -2.47
CA GLY A 201 -23.66 -21.51 -3.23
C GLY A 201 -22.39 -21.02 -3.91
N GLU A 202 -21.28 -20.98 -3.17
CA GLU A 202 -19.96 -20.64 -3.72
C GLU A 202 -19.50 -21.67 -4.76
N ARG A 203 -19.78 -22.95 -4.57
CA ARG A 203 -19.47 -24.00 -5.55
C ARG A 203 -20.16 -23.71 -6.88
N ARG A 204 -21.46 -23.41 -6.85
CA ARG A 204 -22.21 -23.06 -8.07
C ARG A 204 -21.65 -21.83 -8.75
N ILE A 205 -21.23 -20.81 -7.99
CA ILE A 205 -20.58 -19.61 -8.56
C ILE A 205 -19.23 -19.96 -9.19
N ALA A 206 -18.40 -20.75 -8.51
CA ALA A 206 -17.11 -21.21 -9.02
C ALA A 206 -17.28 -22.06 -10.30
N GLU A 207 -18.27 -22.94 -10.33
CA GLU A 207 -18.61 -23.77 -11.49
C GLU A 207 -19.14 -22.95 -12.67
N LEU A 208 -19.98 -21.95 -12.43
CA LEU A 208 -20.45 -21.02 -13.46
C LEU A 208 -19.30 -20.19 -14.03
N ALA A 209 -18.38 -19.74 -13.17
CA ALA A 209 -17.17 -19.02 -13.57
C ALA A 209 -16.19 -19.93 -14.35
N GLY A 210 -16.05 -21.20 -13.95
CA GLY A 210 -15.23 -22.20 -14.64
C GLY A 210 -15.81 -22.66 -15.98
N GLY A 211 -17.14 -22.71 -16.10
CA GLY A 211 -17.87 -23.04 -17.33
C GLY A 211 -17.78 -21.97 -18.42
N ALA A 212 -17.43 -20.73 -18.06
CA ALA A 212 -17.32 -19.61 -19.00
C ALA A 212 -16.08 -19.67 -19.93
N ARG A 213 -15.20 -20.68 -19.79
CA ARG A 213 -14.05 -20.88 -20.71
C ARG A 213 -14.42 -21.50 -22.06
N ARG A 214 -15.69 -21.77 -22.35
CA ARG A 214 -16.16 -22.06 -23.71
C ARG A 214 -17.27 -21.10 -24.12
N GLY A 215 -16.83 -19.94 -24.61
CA GLY A 215 -17.50 -19.11 -25.61
C GLY A 215 -18.95 -18.70 -25.36
N VAL A 216 -19.16 -17.60 -24.62
CA VAL A 216 -20.33 -16.72 -24.83
C VAL A 216 -19.88 -15.27 -24.65
N PRO A 217 -20.06 -14.38 -25.65
CA PRO A 217 -19.78 -12.97 -25.46
C PRO A 217 -20.92 -12.37 -24.62
N LEU A 218 -20.63 -11.96 -23.39
CA LEU A 218 -21.54 -11.10 -22.64
C LEU A 218 -21.54 -9.72 -23.31
N ARG A 219 -22.49 -9.49 -24.22
CA ARG A 219 -22.92 -8.14 -24.61
C ARG A 219 -23.33 -7.43 -23.32
N ARG A 220 -22.53 -6.46 -22.87
CA ARG A 220 -23.01 -5.40 -21.98
C ARG A 220 -23.99 -4.55 -22.80
N GLN A 221 -25.28 -4.89 -22.76
CA GLN A 221 -26.31 -3.89 -22.96
C GLN A 221 -26.36 -3.06 -21.69
N VAL A 222 -25.76 -1.89 -21.74
CA VAL A 222 -26.03 -0.81 -20.78
C VAL A 222 -27.39 -0.24 -21.19
N PRO A 223 -28.41 -0.23 -20.32
CA PRO A 223 -29.58 0.60 -20.55
C PRO A 223 -29.17 2.05 -20.31
N ASP A 224 -29.09 2.83 -21.40
CA ASP A 224 -28.96 4.28 -21.38
C ASP A 224 -30.26 4.91 -20.85
N HIS A 225 -30.46 4.95 -19.52
CA HIS A 225 -31.53 5.75 -18.91
C HIS A 225 -31.02 6.45 -17.64
N CYS A 226 -30.27 7.53 -17.84
CA CYS A 226 -30.20 8.65 -16.89
C CYS A 226 -30.66 9.88 -17.66
N GLY A 227 -31.98 10.09 -17.69
CA GLY A 227 -32.60 11.26 -18.28
C GLY A 227 -32.07 12.52 -17.61
N VAL A 228 -31.43 13.36 -18.40
CA VAL A 228 -31.25 14.78 -18.13
C VAL A 228 -32.64 15.41 -18.30
N PRO A 229 -33.22 16.11 -17.30
CA PRO A 229 -34.36 16.95 -17.58
C PRO A 229 -33.88 18.18 -18.36
N ASP A 230 -34.24 18.18 -19.64
CA ASP A 230 -34.11 19.29 -20.57
C ASP A 230 -35.16 20.35 -20.19
N THR A 231 -34.79 21.32 -19.34
CA THR A 231 -35.57 22.53 -19.11
C THR A 231 -35.05 23.65 -20.00
N ALA A 232 -35.34 23.54 -21.29
CA ALA A 232 -35.20 24.66 -22.20
C ALA A 232 -36.44 25.54 -22.19
N ARG A 233 -36.22 26.78 -21.74
CA ARG A 233 -36.96 28.04 -22.01
C ARG A 233 -38.29 28.25 -21.30
N LEU A 234 -38.35 29.38 -20.59
CA LEU A 234 -39.27 30.49 -20.86
C LEU A 234 -38.86 31.72 -20.03
N LEU A 235 -38.39 32.76 -20.71
CA LEU A 235 -38.69 34.17 -20.39
C LEU A 235 -39.62 34.64 -21.53
N PRO A 236 -40.51 35.64 -21.36
CA PRO A 236 -40.38 36.79 -20.45
C PRO A 236 -41.67 37.24 -19.73
N ALA A 237 -41.52 38.34 -18.98
CA ALA A 237 -42.48 39.20 -18.27
C ALA A 237 -42.95 38.71 -16.89
#